data_AF-A0A5N5KXW1-F1
#
_entry.id   AF-A0A5N5KXW1-F1
#
_cell.length_a   1.000
_cell.length_b   1.000
_cell.length_c   1.000
_cell.angle_alpha   90.00
_cell.angle_beta   90.00
_cell.angle_gamma   90.00
#
_symmetry.space_group_name_H-M   'P 1'
#
loop_
_entity.id
_entity.type
_entity.pdbx_description
1 polymer ?
#
loop_
_entity_poly.entity_id
_entity_poly.type
_entity_poly.pdbx_seq_one_letter_code
_entity_poly.pdbx_strand_id
1 'polypeptide(L)'
;MDFSSPLCRSPLSISRARTRARRWRQSRTGTAVVVVAALMICSTAWLSLVFSGTTARCWHRFKNWEGSPHTVQWKPQSQKPSRNGKDDGISSLSTSPSLQMGRNRSLSEAERRKVDAGLTLDHIVFGIAGSSQLWKRRREFIRLWWRKNSMRGHVWLEEKVDDKEWDESLPVIMISEDTSRFRYTNPTGHPSGLRIARILLETFRLRLSDVKWFVLGDDDTIFNVDNLVHVLSKYNYNEMVYVGGSSESHSANTYFSHNMAYGGGGIAISYPLAESLFSIHDDCLERYHKFYGSDDRLHACISELGVPLSRELGFHQWDIRGSAHGLLSSHPVAPFVSIHHVEAVDPFYPGLSSLDNLKLFTKAMKVDPMSFLQRSICYDHAGSLSFSVSLGYTIQVFPGIVPPWMLERSEMTYSAWNKIHNRNEFDLDTRDPFKSVCKRPVLFFLEDVKRQGNTNLGTYVRARVKGDLKRNFFCFTHSAPLPYVESIQVLGYPLKKNWHLHLVYSLVKLWRHCFLEEGLLQLVLYIVQHHCFGFLLATEVY
;
A
#
# COMPACT_ATOMS: atom_id res chain seq x y z
N MET A 1 -37.73 -35.84 -24.25
CA MET A 1 -38.59 -34.77 -24.77
C MET A 1 -37.67 -33.58 -25.02
N ASP A 2 -36.74 -33.71 -25.96
CA ASP A 2 -36.88 -33.49 -27.42
C ASP A 2 -36.76 -31.99 -27.74
N PHE A 3 -35.96 -31.47 -28.67
CA PHE A 3 -34.91 -31.97 -29.55
C PHE A 3 -34.13 -30.71 -30.02
N SER A 4 -32.81 -30.82 -30.13
CA SER A 4 -31.86 -30.23 -31.10
C SER A 4 -32.11 -28.88 -31.84
N SER A 5 -31.10 -28.00 -31.74
CA SER A 5 -30.63 -26.90 -32.64
C SER A 5 -30.26 -27.36 -34.09
N PRO A 6 -29.70 -26.54 -35.05
CA PRO A 6 -29.55 -25.07 -35.24
C PRO A 6 -29.65 -24.50 -36.71
N LEU A 7 -29.47 -23.16 -36.86
CA LEU A 7 -28.79 -22.32 -37.92
C LEU A 7 -28.99 -22.53 -39.46
N CYS A 8 -29.35 -21.46 -40.21
CA CYS A 8 -28.55 -20.79 -41.30
C CYS A 8 -29.33 -19.82 -42.25
N ARG A 9 -28.56 -18.98 -42.99
CA ARG A 9 -28.84 -17.72 -43.75
C ARG A 9 -29.59 -17.80 -45.12
N SER A 10 -30.33 -16.71 -45.45
CA SER A 10 -30.55 -15.92 -46.73
C SER A 10 -30.84 -16.65 -48.09
N PRO A 11 -31.28 -16.02 -49.23
CA PRO A 11 -31.32 -14.58 -49.66
C PRO A 11 -32.49 -14.10 -50.62
N LEU A 12 -32.36 -12.86 -51.16
CA LEU A 12 -32.95 -12.23 -52.40
C LEU A 12 -34.45 -11.83 -52.44
N SER A 13 -34.85 -10.54 -52.47
CA SER A 13 -34.91 -9.51 -53.55
C SER A 13 -36.24 -9.45 -54.34
N ILE A 14 -36.94 -8.30 -54.38
CA ILE A 14 -37.60 -7.69 -55.57
C ILE A 14 -38.31 -6.33 -55.25
N SER A 15 -38.00 -5.36 -56.13
CA SER A 15 -38.72 -4.16 -56.66
C SER A 15 -39.30 -3.01 -55.80
N ARG A 16 -38.68 -1.83 -56.03
CA ARG A 16 -39.22 -0.50 -56.47
C ARG A 16 -40.57 0.02 -55.94
N ALA A 17 -40.51 1.19 -55.29
CA ALA A 17 -41.37 2.33 -55.61
C ALA A 17 -40.63 3.66 -55.36
N ARG A 18 -40.69 4.56 -56.36
CA ARG A 18 -40.14 5.93 -56.34
C ARG A 18 -41.24 6.89 -55.90
N THR A 19 -40.96 7.77 -54.95
CA THR A 19 -41.69 9.03 -54.75
C THR A 19 -40.71 10.19 -54.60
N ARG A 20 -40.84 11.17 -55.50
CA ARG A 20 -40.08 12.42 -55.54
C ARG A 20 -40.66 13.39 -54.49
N ALA A 21 -39.82 13.95 -53.63
CA ALA A 21 -40.10 15.19 -52.92
C ALA A 21 -38.89 16.14 -53.01
N ARG A 22 -39.16 17.40 -53.32
CA ARG A 22 -38.24 18.46 -53.75
C ARG A 22 -37.24 18.84 -52.64
N ARG A 23 -35.94 18.77 -52.94
CA ARG A 23 -34.85 19.30 -52.10
C ARG A 23 -34.72 20.82 -52.31
N TRP A 24 -35.07 21.60 -51.28
CA TRP A 24 -34.65 22.99 -51.15
C TRP A 24 -33.13 23.02 -50.94
N ARG A 25 -32.39 23.71 -51.83
CA ARG A 25 -30.97 24.03 -51.63
C ARG A 25 -30.87 25.09 -50.53
N GLN A 26 -30.71 24.68 -49.28
CA GLN A 26 -30.14 25.56 -48.25
C GLN A 26 -28.64 25.67 -48.50
N SER A 27 -28.15 26.89 -48.78
CA SER A 27 -26.72 27.11 -48.99
C SER A 27 -25.97 26.84 -47.68
N ARG A 28 -24.89 26.07 -47.77
CA ARG A 28 -23.98 25.78 -46.64
C ARG A 28 -23.46 27.06 -45.95
N THR A 29 -23.47 28.19 -46.64
CA THR A 29 -23.07 29.50 -46.12
C THR A 29 -24.09 30.06 -45.11
N GLY A 30 -25.39 29.88 -45.33
CA GLY A 30 -26.42 30.35 -44.39
C GLY A 30 -26.39 29.61 -43.05
N THR A 31 -26.21 28.29 -43.09
CA THR A 31 -26.11 27.48 -41.87
C THR A 31 -24.86 27.80 -41.06
N ALA A 32 -23.72 28.04 -41.73
CA ALA A 32 -22.48 28.41 -41.06
C ALA A 32 -22.59 29.76 -40.34
N VAL A 33 -23.23 30.76 -40.96
CA VAL A 33 -23.44 32.08 -40.33
C VAL A 33 -24.34 31.97 -39.10
N VAL A 34 -25.42 31.18 -39.16
CA VAL A 34 -26.31 30.96 -38.01
C VAL A 34 -25.57 30.27 -36.86
N VAL A 35 -24.73 29.27 -37.15
CA VAL A 35 -23.95 28.56 -36.12
C VAL A 35 -22.91 29.48 -35.48
N VAL A 36 -22.19 30.28 -36.28
CA VAL A 36 -21.21 31.24 -35.75
C VAL A 36 -21.89 32.31 -34.90
N ALA A 37 -23.03 32.84 -35.35
CA ALA A 37 -23.80 33.81 -34.58
C ALA A 37 -24.30 33.22 -33.25
N ALA A 38 -24.80 31.97 -33.26
CA ALA A 38 -25.22 31.28 -32.04
C ALA A 38 -24.06 31.06 -31.07
N LEU A 39 -22.87 30.67 -31.56
CA LEU A 39 -21.67 30.50 -30.73
C LEU A 39 -21.20 31.81 -30.12
N MET A 40 -21.26 32.92 -30.86
CA MET A 40 -20.91 34.25 -30.35
C MET A 40 -21.90 34.73 -29.28
N ILE A 41 -23.21 34.49 -29.47
CA ILE A 41 -24.24 34.82 -28.48
C ILE A 41 -24.07 33.97 -27.21
N CYS A 42 -23.82 32.67 -27.34
CA CYS A 42 -23.57 31.81 -26.19
C CYS A 42 -22.29 32.20 -25.44
N SER A 43 -21.23 32.56 -26.16
CA SER A 43 -19.95 32.98 -25.56
C SER A 43 -20.09 34.32 -24.83
N THR A 44 -20.81 35.28 -25.41
CA THR A 44 -21.07 36.58 -24.78
C THR A 44 -22.03 36.46 -23.58
N ALA A 45 -23.03 35.59 -23.64
CA ALA A 45 -23.89 35.27 -22.51
C ALA A 45 -23.11 34.60 -21.37
N TRP A 46 -22.22 33.65 -21.68
CA TRP A 46 -21.37 32.98 -20.69
C TRP A 46 -20.39 33.95 -20.02
N LEU A 47 -19.71 34.80 -20.81
CA LEU A 47 -18.84 35.85 -20.27
C LEU A 47 -19.62 36.85 -19.42
N SER A 48 -20.81 37.25 -19.84
CA SER A 48 -21.68 38.13 -19.03
C SER A 48 -22.10 37.47 -17.72
N LEU A 49 -22.31 36.16 -17.69
CA LEU A 49 -22.67 35.42 -16.47
C LEU A 49 -21.48 35.29 -15.52
N VAL A 50 -20.30 34.94 -16.04
CA VAL A 50 -19.05 34.80 -15.27
C VAL A 50 -18.59 36.14 -14.70
N PHE A 51 -18.69 37.21 -15.49
CA PHE A 51 -18.21 38.55 -15.14
C PHE A 51 -19.32 39.53 -14.70
N SER A 52 -20.56 39.08 -14.47
CA SER A 52 -21.59 39.97 -13.91
C SER A 52 -21.21 40.40 -12.48
N GLY A 53 -21.58 41.62 -12.09
CA GLY A 53 -21.36 42.13 -10.73
C GLY A 53 -22.06 41.34 -9.61
N THR A 54 -22.80 40.27 -9.94
CA THR A 54 -23.43 39.36 -8.97
C THR A 54 -22.55 38.14 -8.65
N THR A 55 -21.77 37.62 -9.60
CA THR A 55 -20.77 36.56 -9.35
C THR A 55 -19.53 37.09 -8.62
N ALA A 56 -19.15 38.35 -8.87
CA ALA A 56 -18.07 39.02 -8.13
C ALA A 56 -18.37 39.17 -6.61
N ARG A 57 -19.65 39.34 -6.23
CA ARG A 57 -20.07 39.37 -4.82
C ARG A 57 -20.01 37.99 -4.15
N CYS A 58 -20.17 36.90 -4.90
CA CYS A 58 -20.03 35.53 -4.39
C CYS A 58 -18.55 35.18 -4.12
N TRP A 59 -17.63 35.65 -4.97
CA TRP A 59 -16.19 35.51 -4.76
C TRP A 59 -15.66 36.29 -3.56
N HIS A 60 -16.21 37.49 -3.27
CA HIS A 60 -15.89 38.21 -2.03
C HIS A 60 -16.37 37.48 -0.76
N ARG A 61 -17.45 36.69 -0.85
CA ARG A 61 -17.96 35.88 0.26
C ARG A 61 -17.12 34.61 0.50
N PHE A 62 -16.50 34.06 -0.55
CA PHE A 62 -15.57 32.94 -0.44
C PHE A 62 -14.17 33.37 0.04
N LYS A 63 -13.69 34.55 -0.37
CA LYS A 63 -12.40 35.11 0.09
C LYS A 63 -12.39 35.49 1.59
N ASN A 64 -13.56 35.69 2.18
CA ASN A 64 -13.72 35.95 3.62
C ASN A 64 -13.87 34.67 4.46
N TRP A 65 -13.85 33.48 3.85
CA TRP A 65 -13.89 32.19 4.58
C TRP A 65 -12.47 31.72 5.00
N GLU A 66 -11.41 32.32 4.47
CA GLU A 66 -10.01 32.09 4.92
C GLU A 66 -9.64 32.86 6.22
N GLY A 67 -10.63 33.30 6.99
CA GLY A 67 -10.44 33.85 8.34
C GLY A 67 -10.28 32.74 9.38
N SER A 68 -9.05 32.26 9.56
CA SER A 68 -8.63 31.50 10.75
C SER A 68 -8.99 32.24 12.05
N PRO A 69 -9.45 31.58 13.13
CA PRO A 69 -9.56 32.24 14.42
C PRO A 69 -8.14 32.52 14.94
N HIS A 70 -7.83 33.81 15.06
CA HIS A 70 -6.51 34.32 15.38
C HIS A 70 -5.92 33.73 16.66
N THR A 71 -4.66 33.32 16.49
CA THR A 71 -3.59 33.23 17.48
C THR A 71 -3.67 34.32 18.56
N VAL A 72 -3.72 33.88 19.83
CA VAL A 72 -3.44 34.72 20.99
C VAL A 72 -1.95 35.04 21.00
N GLN A 73 -1.59 36.27 20.66
CA GLN A 73 -0.22 36.75 20.69
C GLN A 73 0.01 37.61 21.92
N TRP A 74 0.83 37.08 22.84
CA TRP A 74 1.44 37.80 23.95
C TRP A 74 2.29 38.97 23.44
N LYS A 75 2.09 40.17 24.01
CA LYS A 75 3.16 41.16 24.14
C LYS A 75 3.16 41.81 25.53
N PRO A 76 4.35 42.06 26.10
CA PRO A 76 4.53 42.49 27.48
C PRO A 76 4.41 44.01 27.59
N GLN A 77 3.84 44.50 28.69
CA GLN A 77 4.05 45.89 29.08
C GLN A 77 4.25 46.01 30.58
N SER A 78 5.43 46.53 30.90
CA SER A 78 5.86 46.99 32.21
C SER A 78 4.94 48.08 32.75
N GLN A 79 4.60 48.03 34.04
CA GLN A 79 4.51 49.21 34.89
C GLN A 79 4.67 48.82 36.37
N LYS A 80 5.55 49.56 37.05
CA LYS A 80 5.86 49.51 38.48
C LYS A 80 4.99 50.57 39.21
N PRO A 81 5.01 50.68 40.56
CA PRO A 81 3.84 50.56 41.42
C PRO A 81 3.32 51.89 41.99
N SER A 82 2.12 51.89 42.58
CA SER A 82 1.73 52.90 43.57
C SER A 82 1.02 52.29 44.78
N ARG A 83 1.43 52.79 45.95
CA ARG A 83 1.07 52.46 47.33
C ARG A 83 -0.34 52.91 47.75
N ASN A 84 -0.71 52.39 48.94
CA ASN A 84 -1.77 52.78 49.90
C ASN A 84 -2.99 51.85 49.84
N GLY A 85 -3.45 51.17 50.88
CA GLY A 85 -3.07 51.12 52.30
C GLY A 85 -4.28 50.64 53.12
N LYS A 86 -3.99 50.01 54.26
CA LYS A 86 -4.83 49.67 55.44
C LYS A 86 -5.51 48.30 55.54
N ASP A 87 -5.31 47.79 56.75
CA ASP A 87 -5.58 46.49 57.38
C ASP A 87 -7.04 46.23 57.77
N ASP A 88 -7.21 45.04 58.37
CA ASP A 88 -8.33 44.41 59.08
C ASP A 88 -9.07 43.38 58.22
N GLY A 89 -9.20 42.09 58.54
CA GLY A 89 -8.98 41.32 59.76
C GLY A 89 -10.03 40.18 59.76
N ILE A 90 -9.58 38.94 59.99
CA ILE A 90 -10.36 37.78 60.51
C ILE A 90 -11.14 36.87 59.51
N SER A 91 -10.47 35.73 59.23
CA SER A 91 -10.91 34.32 59.15
C SER A 91 -12.31 33.90 58.66
N SER A 92 -12.36 32.95 57.71
CA SER A 92 -12.77 31.56 57.97
C SER A 92 -12.53 30.61 56.78
N LEU A 93 -11.99 29.44 57.11
CA LEU A 93 -11.66 28.25 56.32
C LEU A 93 -12.63 27.85 55.19
N SER A 94 -12.08 27.48 54.02
CA SER A 94 -12.30 26.17 53.37
C SER A 94 -11.34 26.00 52.19
N THR A 95 -10.27 25.23 52.38
CA THR A 95 -9.32 24.87 51.31
C THR A 95 -9.36 23.37 51.09
N SER A 96 -9.84 22.98 49.91
CA SER A 96 -9.73 21.63 49.35
C SER A 96 -8.25 21.20 49.24
N PRO A 97 -7.89 19.92 49.51
CA PRO A 97 -6.50 19.50 49.47
C PRO A 97 -6.00 19.33 48.03
N SER A 98 -4.87 19.97 47.73
CA SER A 98 -4.04 19.74 46.55
C SER A 98 -3.44 18.33 46.59
N LEU A 99 -3.82 17.48 45.63
CA LEU A 99 -3.13 16.21 45.38
C LEU A 99 -1.73 16.48 44.83
N GLN A 100 -0.72 16.09 45.61
CA GLN A 100 0.67 16.09 45.22
C GLN A 100 0.90 15.10 44.07
N MET A 101 1.62 15.58 43.05
CA MET A 101 2.14 14.79 41.95
C MET A 101 3.25 13.85 42.47
N GLY A 102 2.85 12.65 42.89
CA GLY A 102 3.73 11.56 43.27
C GLY A 102 4.40 10.93 42.05
N ARG A 103 5.61 11.40 41.73
CA ARG A 103 6.54 10.77 40.79
C ARG A 103 7.23 9.61 41.50
N ASN A 104 6.74 8.38 41.34
CA ASN A 104 7.47 7.17 41.73
C ASN A 104 6.94 5.91 41.02
N ARG A 105 7.62 5.51 39.94
CA ARG A 105 7.74 4.10 39.53
C ARG A 105 9.15 3.87 39.00
N SER A 106 10.06 3.49 39.90
CA SER A 106 11.34 2.91 39.50
C SER A 106 11.07 1.49 39.00
N LEU A 107 11.12 1.27 37.69
CA LEU A 107 11.13 -0.07 37.10
C LEU A 107 12.30 -0.86 37.69
N SER A 108 12.06 -2.13 38.04
CA SER A 108 13.10 -3.03 38.51
C SER A 108 14.18 -3.22 37.44
N GLU A 109 15.39 -3.58 37.83
CA GLU A 109 16.50 -3.80 36.89
C GLU A 109 16.20 -4.93 35.89
N ALA A 110 15.38 -5.91 36.29
CA ALA A 110 14.88 -6.97 35.42
C ALA A 110 13.83 -6.46 34.42
N GLU A 111 12.94 -5.55 34.82
CA GLU A 111 12.02 -4.88 33.89
C GLU A 111 12.77 -3.94 32.95
N ARG A 112 13.79 -3.22 33.42
CA ARG A 112 14.66 -2.42 32.54
C ARG A 112 15.42 -3.30 31.55
N ARG A 113 15.93 -4.46 31.96
CA ARG A 113 16.56 -5.44 31.05
C ARG A 113 15.56 -6.05 30.04
N LYS A 114 14.29 -6.22 30.40
CA LYS A 114 13.22 -6.65 29.49
C LYS A 114 12.73 -5.53 28.55
N VAL A 115 12.80 -4.27 28.99
CA VAL A 115 12.52 -3.08 28.18
C VAL A 115 13.70 -2.77 27.23
N ASP A 116 14.94 -3.06 27.63
CA ASP A 116 16.15 -2.97 26.79
C ASP A 116 16.28 -4.12 25.78
N ALA A 117 15.70 -5.29 26.08
CA ALA A 117 15.57 -6.39 25.13
C ALA A 117 14.48 -6.03 24.09
N GLY A 118 14.89 -5.30 23.04
CA GLY A 118 14.01 -4.88 21.95
C GLY A 118 13.15 -6.02 21.39
N LEU A 119 12.05 -5.66 20.73
CA LEU A 119 11.15 -6.63 20.09
C LEU A 119 11.92 -7.51 19.09
N THR A 120 11.69 -8.82 19.16
CA THR A 120 12.25 -9.84 18.26
C THR A 120 11.14 -10.76 17.77
N LEU A 121 11.43 -11.60 16.77
CA LEU A 121 10.47 -12.58 16.24
C LEU A 121 9.98 -13.59 17.29
N ASP A 122 10.82 -13.91 18.28
CA ASP A 122 10.44 -14.78 19.40
C ASP A 122 9.37 -14.18 20.31
N HIS A 123 9.00 -12.91 20.14
CA HIS A 123 7.91 -12.28 20.88
C HIS A 123 6.58 -12.27 20.10
N ILE A 124 6.60 -12.69 18.83
CA ILE A 124 5.45 -12.65 17.91
C ILE A 124 4.96 -14.08 17.68
N VAL A 125 3.64 -14.31 17.70
CA VAL A 125 3.03 -15.59 17.34
C VAL A 125 2.18 -15.42 16.10
N PHE A 126 2.45 -16.23 15.07
CA PHE A 126 1.66 -16.21 13.84
C PHE A 126 0.48 -17.19 13.92
N GLY A 127 -0.73 -16.71 13.64
CA GLY A 127 -1.92 -17.52 13.37
C GLY A 127 -2.23 -17.45 11.88
N ILE A 128 -1.82 -18.47 11.13
CA ILE A 128 -1.94 -18.49 9.66
C ILE A 128 -3.22 -19.22 9.29
N ALA A 129 -4.17 -18.55 8.65
CA ALA A 129 -5.39 -19.15 8.15
C ALA A 129 -5.09 -19.90 6.84
N GLY A 130 -5.40 -21.20 6.79
CA GLY A 130 -5.27 -21.97 5.56
C GLY A 130 -6.52 -22.78 5.24
N SER A 131 -6.45 -23.46 4.09
CA SER A 131 -7.39 -24.52 3.72
C SER A 131 -6.66 -25.83 3.43
N SER A 132 -7.18 -26.93 3.98
CA SER A 132 -6.71 -28.29 3.71
C SER A 132 -6.66 -28.61 2.21
N GLN A 133 -7.64 -28.13 1.44
CA GLN A 133 -7.71 -28.34 -0.01
C GLN A 133 -6.58 -27.63 -0.77
N LEU A 134 -6.16 -26.46 -0.30
CA LEU A 134 -5.15 -25.63 -0.97
C LEU A 134 -3.74 -25.85 -0.40
N TRP A 135 -3.64 -26.52 0.74
CA TRP A 135 -2.42 -26.69 1.52
C TRP A 135 -1.23 -27.18 0.70
N LYS A 136 -1.42 -28.26 -0.07
CA LYS A 136 -0.38 -28.87 -0.92
C LYS A 136 0.35 -27.85 -1.80
N ARG A 137 -0.36 -26.83 -2.28
CA ARG A 137 0.18 -25.75 -3.12
C ARG A 137 0.60 -24.54 -2.28
N ARG A 138 -0.24 -24.05 -1.37
CA ARG A 138 -0.02 -22.79 -0.65
C ARG A 138 1.06 -22.87 0.44
N ARG A 139 1.38 -24.07 0.94
CA ARG A 139 2.55 -24.29 1.81
C ARG A 139 3.86 -23.80 1.19
N GLU A 140 3.97 -23.83 -0.15
CA GLU A 140 5.15 -23.34 -0.87
C GLU A 140 5.33 -21.83 -0.67
N PHE A 141 4.26 -21.05 -0.52
CA PHE A 141 4.31 -19.61 -0.28
C PHE A 141 4.79 -19.30 1.15
N ILE A 142 4.28 -20.04 2.13
CA ILE A 142 4.72 -19.94 3.53
C ILE A 142 6.23 -20.24 3.64
N ARG A 143 6.72 -21.26 2.93
CA ARG A 143 8.15 -21.61 2.92
C ARG A 143 9.05 -20.46 2.48
N LEU A 144 8.55 -19.52 1.66
CA LEU A 144 9.36 -18.42 1.15
C LEU A 144 9.73 -17.41 2.25
N TRP A 145 8.90 -17.24 3.28
CA TRP A 145 9.13 -16.23 4.33
C TRP A 145 9.30 -16.79 5.73
N TRP A 146 8.79 -18.00 6.00
CA TRP A 146 8.93 -18.65 7.29
C TRP A 146 10.39 -19.01 7.61
N ARG A 147 10.80 -18.82 8.88
CA ARG A 147 12.14 -19.14 9.38
C ARG A 147 12.04 -20.14 10.52
N LYS A 148 12.32 -21.42 10.21
CA LYS A 148 12.38 -22.50 11.22
C LYS A 148 13.30 -22.07 12.38
N ASN A 149 12.89 -22.37 13.61
CA ASN A 149 13.62 -22.11 14.86
C ASN A 149 13.83 -20.62 15.23
N SER A 150 13.38 -19.67 14.43
CA SER A 150 13.46 -18.23 14.76
C SER A 150 12.07 -17.58 14.86
N MET A 151 11.03 -18.36 14.62
CA MET A 151 9.64 -17.92 14.57
C MET A 151 8.77 -18.97 15.24
N ARG A 152 7.63 -18.53 15.76
CA ARG A 152 6.62 -19.38 16.39
C ARG A 152 5.24 -19.03 15.87
N GLY A 153 4.41 -20.04 15.69
CA GLY A 153 3.12 -19.89 15.04
C GLY A 153 2.64 -21.19 14.42
N HIS A 154 1.41 -21.14 13.93
CA HIS A 154 0.64 -22.30 13.54
C HIS A 154 -0.16 -22.01 12.27
N VAL A 155 -0.31 -23.01 11.41
CA VAL A 155 -1.27 -22.99 10.31
C VAL A 155 -2.55 -23.66 10.77
N TRP A 156 -3.65 -22.94 10.71
CA TRP A 156 -4.97 -23.40 11.16
C TRP A 156 -5.82 -23.82 9.97
N LEU A 157 -6.08 -25.12 9.89
CA LEU A 157 -6.89 -25.76 8.86
C LEU A 157 -8.25 -26.19 9.41
N GLU A 158 -9.18 -26.46 8.50
CA GLU A 158 -10.50 -27.04 8.75
C GLU A 158 -10.45 -28.57 8.94
N GLU A 159 -9.50 -29.24 8.27
CA GLU A 159 -9.40 -30.70 8.25
C GLU A 159 -7.94 -31.16 8.24
N LYS A 160 -7.70 -32.42 8.65
CA LYS A 160 -6.37 -33.02 8.65
C LYS A 160 -5.89 -33.29 7.22
N VAL A 161 -4.63 -32.93 6.94
CA VAL A 161 -3.93 -33.25 5.68
C VAL A 161 -3.10 -34.54 5.83
N ASP A 162 -2.69 -35.15 4.71
CA ASP A 162 -1.83 -36.34 4.72
C ASP A 162 -0.50 -36.03 5.44
N ASP A 163 -0.04 -36.94 6.30
CA ASP A 163 1.21 -36.79 7.04
C ASP A 163 2.43 -36.65 6.10
N LYS A 164 2.34 -37.14 4.85
CA LYS A 164 3.36 -36.91 3.81
C LYS A 164 3.43 -35.46 3.34
N GLU A 165 2.40 -34.67 3.61
CA GLU A 165 2.37 -33.25 3.28
C GLU A 165 2.99 -32.38 4.38
N TRP A 166 3.33 -32.97 5.52
CA TRP A 166 4.03 -32.32 6.60
C TRP A 166 5.53 -32.16 6.29
N ASP A 167 6.07 -30.99 6.61
CA ASP A 167 7.46 -30.62 6.43
C ASP A 167 7.92 -29.88 7.68
N GLU A 168 8.94 -30.37 8.37
CA GLU A 168 9.43 -29.76 9.60
C GLU A 168 10.01 -28.34 9.40
N SER A 169 10.24 -27.92 8.15
CA SER A 169 10.63 -26.54 7.83
C SER A 169 9.47 -25.55 7.85
N LEU A 170 8.22 -26.02 7.97
CA LEU A 170 6.99 -25.21 8.00
C LEU A 170 6.43 -25.05 9.43
N PRO A 171 5.55 -24.06 9.67
CA PRO A 171 4.84 -23.94 10.94
C PRO A 171 3.93 -25.14 11.19
N VAL A 172 3.71 -25.46 12.47
CA VAL A 172 2.86 -26.59 12.90
C VAL A 172 1.42 -26.43 12.42
N ILE A 173 0.89 -27.48 11.80
CA ILE A 173 -0.52 -27.53 11.41
C ILE A 173 -1.38 -27.84 12.63
N MET A 174 -2.41 -27.03 12.83
CA MET A 174 -3.44 -27.16 13.85
C MET A 174 -4.80 -27.28 13.17
N ILE A 175 -5.70 -28.08 13.74
CA ILE A 175 -7.08 -28.20 13.26
C ILE A 175 -7.96 -27.28 14.09
N SER A 176 -8.71 -26.43 13.41
CA SER A 176 -9.58 -25.47 14.06
C SER A 176 -10.76 -26.19 14.72
N GLU A 177 -11.22 -25.67 15.85
CA GLU A 177 -12.42 -26.18 16.52
C GLU A 177 -13.69 -26.07 15.65
N ASP A 178 -14.65 -26.96 15.89
CA ASP A 178 -15.96 -26.89 15.22
C ASP A 178 -16.72 -25.60 15.58
N THR A 179 -17.18 -24.90 14.54
CA THR A 179 -17.96 -23.66 14.64
C THR A 179 -19.44 -23.85 14.31
N SER A 180 -19.92 -25.09 14.17
CA SER A 180 -21.32 -25.40 13.82
C SER A 180 -22.36 -24.82 14.80
N ARG A 181 -21.96 -24.60 16.06
CA ARG A 181 -22.81 -23.99 17.09
C ARG A 181 -23.14 -22.51 16.85
N PHE A 182 -22.33 -21.81 16.06
CA PHE A 182 -22.54 -20.39 15.79
C PHE A 182 -23.55 -20.19 14.68
N ARG A 183 -24.45 -19.23 14.86
CA ARG A 183 -25.37 -18.85 13.80
C ARG A 183 -24.62 -18.18 12.65
N TYR A 184 -24.96 -18.52 11.41
CA TYR A 184 -24.49 -17.83 10.21
C TYR A 184 -25.67 -17.55 9.26
N THR A 185 -25.90 -16.29 8.92
CA THR A 185 -27.06 -15.90 8.08
C THR A 185 -26.69 -14.94 6.94
N ASN A 186 -25.42 -14.74 6.65
CA ASN A 186 -25.04 -13.91 5.51
C ASN A 186 -25.37 -14.66 4.20
N PRO A 187 -26.05 -14.04 3.24
CA PRO A 187 -26.49 -14.72 2.02
C PRO A 187 -25.37 -14.93 0.98
N THR A 188 -24.25 -14.22 1.12
CA THR A 188 -23.18 -14.15 0.10
C THR A 188 -21.83 -14.67 0.56
N GLY A 189 -21.59 -14.76 1.86
CA GLY A 189 -20.33 -15.25 2.42
C GLY A 189 -20.36 -16.76 2.71
N HIS A 190 -19.29 -17.24 3.36
CA HIS A 190 -19.12 -18.65 3.69
C HIS A 190 -18.92 -18.85 5.21
N PRO A 191 -19.49 -19.91 5.82
CA PRO A 191 -19.34 -20.20 7.25
C PRO A 191 -17.90 -20.37 7.74
N SER A 192 -16.96 -20.67 6.84
CA SER A 192 -15.52 -20.73 7.16
C SER A 192 -14.98 -19.42 7.75
N GLY A 193 -15.63 -18.27 7.51
CA GLY A 193 -15.27 -17.00 8.15
C GLY A 193 -15.39 -17.03 9.67
N LEU A 194 -16.31 -17.83 10.24
CA LEU A 194 -16.43 -18.02 11.69
C LEU A 194 -15.20 -18.75 12.25
N ARG A 195 -14.77 -19.81 11.56
CA ARG A 195 -13.55 -20.56 11.90
C ARG A 195 -12.32 -19.65 11.87
N ILE A 196 -12.14 -18.91 10.77
CA ILE A 196 -10.98 -18.04 10.60
C ILE A 196 -10.96 -16.91 11.65
N ALA A 197 -12.12 -16.34 12.00
CA ALA A 197 -12.21 -15.32 13.06
C ALA A 197 -11.72 -15.83 14.43
N ARG A 198 -11.91 -17.13 14.71
CA ARG A 198 -11.49 -17.76 15.97
C ARG A 198 -10.01 -18.13 16.02
N ILE A 199 -9.25 -18.02 14.94
CA ILE A 199 -7.81 -18.34 14.93
C ILE A 199 -7.03 -17.56 15.99
N LEU A 200 -7.35 -16.28 16.21
CA LEU A 200 -6.74 -15.49 17.28
C LEU A 200 -6.97 -16.13 18.65
N LEU A 201 -8.22 -16.51 18.92
CA LEU A 201 -8.66 -17.11 20.16
C LEU A 201 -7.99 -18.46 20.39
N GLU A 202 -7.97 -19.30 19.36
CA GLU A 202 -7.36 -20.63 19.40
C GLU A 202 -5.84 -20.55 19.59
N THR A 203 -5.18 -19.60 18.93
CA THR A 203 -3.75 -19.32 19.13
C THR A 203 -3.47 -18.79 20.53
N PHE A 204 -4.31 -17.91 21.08
CA PHE A 204 -4.18 -17.40 22.45
C PHE A 204 -4.32 -18.52 23.51
N ARG A 205 -5.22 -19.49 23.29
CA ARG A 205 -5.43 -20.65 24.18
C ARG A 205 -4.21 -21.53 24.36
N LEU A 206 -3.25 -21.49 23.43
CA LEU A 206 -2.00 -22.23 23.54
C LEU A 206 -1.11 -21.74 24.70
N ARG A 207 -1.40 -20.55 25.26
CA ARG A 207 -0.70 -19.97 26.43
C ARG A 207 0.82 -19.99 26.29
N LEU A 208 1.31 -19.69 25.08
CA LEU A 208 2.74 -19.56 24.82
C LEU A 208 3.34 -18.45 25.70
N SER A 209 4.52 -18.70 26.24
CA SER A 209 5.19 -17.75 27.13
C SER A 209 5.80 -16.56 26.38
N ASP A 210 5.86 -15.41 27.04
CA ASP A 210 6.56 -14.21 26.54
C ASP A 210 6.05 -13.71 25.17
N VAL A 211 4.73 -13.76 24.96
CA VAL A 211 4.05 -13.22 23.78
C VAL A 211 3.74 -11.75 23.96
N LYS A 212 4.17 -10.93 23.00
CA LYS A 212 3.88 -9.49 22.92
C LYS A 212 2.85 -9.20 21.84
N TRP A 213 2.87 -9.96 20.74
CA TRP A 213 2.01 -9.76 19.57
C TRP A 213 1.50 -11.08 19.00
N PHE A 214 0.25 -11.07 18.55
CA PHE A 214 -0.35 -12.08 17.68
C PHE A 214 -0.48 -11.48 16.28
N VAL A 215 0.00 -12.18 15.27
CA VAL A 215 -0.08 -11.76 13.87
C VAL A 215 -0.90 -12.77 13.09
N LEU A 216 -2.00 -12.33 12.52
CA LEU A 216 -2.88 -13.12 11.67
C LEU A 216 -2.53 -12.85 10.20
N GLY A 217 -2.64 -13.87 9.36
CA GLY A 217 -2.47 -13.77 7.90
C GLY A 217 -2.97 -15.03 7.21
N ASP A 218 -3.11 -14.99 5.89
CA ASP A 218 -3.58 -16.11 5.09
C ASP A 218 -2.41 -16.94 4.54
N ASP A 219 -2.67 -18.19 4.12
CA ASP A 219 -1.68 -19.10 3.57
C ASP A 219 -1.17 -18.69 2.16
N ASP A 220 -1.79 -17.68 1.54
CA ASP A 220 -1.32 -16.97 0.35
C ASP A 220 -0.81 -15.54 0.62
N THR A 221 -0.52 -15.21 1.89
CA THR A 221 0.20 -13.99 2.29
C THR A 221 1.71 -14.25 2.41
N ILE A 222 2.52 -13.30 1.90
CA ILE A 222 3.97 -13.28 2.10
C ILE A 222 4.35 -12.12 3.02
N PHE A 223 5.06 -12.42 4.12
CA PHE A 223 5.51 -11.41 5.08
C PHE A 223 7.00 -11.08 4.95
N ASN A 224 7.34 -9.79 5.06
CA ASN A 224 8.66 -9.31 5.44
C ASN A 224 8.75 -9.22 6.98
N VAL A 225 9.17 -10.33 7.58
CA VAL A 225 9.17 -10.47 9.04
C VAL A 225 10.17 -9.54 9.75
N ASP A 226 11.24 -9.12 9.07
CA ASP A 226 12.18 -8.15 9.64
C ASP A 226 11.53 -6.76 9.73
N ASN A 227 10.87 -6.32 8.65
CA ASN A 227 10.13 -5.06 8.64
C ASN A 227 8.94 -5.09 9.60
N LEU A 228 8.26 -6.24 9.74
CA LEU A 228 7.18 -6.42 10.71
C LEU A 228 7.64 -6.13 12.14
N VAL A 229 8.78 -6.71 12.57
CA VAL A 229 9.36 -6.42 13.90
C VAL A 229 9.67 -4.94 14.05
N HIS A 230 10.25 -4.31 13.02
CA HIS A 230 10.54 -2.88 13.04
C HIS A 230 9.26 -2.05 13.18
N VAL A 231 8.20 -2.37 12.43
CA VAL A 231 6.93 -1.66 12.48
C VAL A 231 6.24 -1.82 13.85
N LEU A 232 6.19 -3.04 14.39
CA LEU A 232 5.56 -3.31 15.68
C LEU A 232 6.35 -2.72 16.85
N SER A 233 7.66 -2.50 16.71
CA SER A 233 8.46 -1.87 17.78
C SER A 233 8.12 -0.39 18.01
N LYS A 234 7.34 0.25 17.12
CA LYS A 234 6.79 1.60 17.31
C LYS A 234 5.69 1.69 18.36
N TYR A 235 5.04 0.57 18.66
CA TYR A 235 3.85 0.50 19.49
C TYR A 235 4.16 -0.07 20.87
N ASN A 236 3.51 0.46 21.91
CA ASN A 236 3.60 -0.10 23.25
C ASN A 236 2.78 -1.40 23.32
N TYR A 237 3.45 -2.55 23.31
CA TYR A 237 2.79 -3.86 23.35
C TYR A 237 2.06 -4.15 24.67
N ASN A 238 2.21 -3.32 25.71
CA ASN A 238 1.47 -3.43 26.96
C ASN A 238 0.12 -2.70 26.93
N GLU A 239 -0.22 -2.04 25.82
CA GLU A 239 -1.52 -1.40 25.58
C GLU A 239 -2.34 -2.23 24.59
N MET A 240 -3.65 -1.98 24.54
CA MET A 240 -4.50 -2.59 23.51
C MET A 240 -4.28 -1.91 22.17
N VAL A 241 -3.52 -2.57 21.29
CA VAL A 241 -3.16 -2.06 19.97
C VAL A 241 -3.59 -3.03 18.88
N TYR A 242 -4.23 -2.47 17.85
CA TYR A 242 -4.66 -3.13 16.62
C TYR A 242 -3.96 -2.46 15.43
N VAL A 243 -3.13 -3.21 14.70
CA VAL A 243 -2.29 -2.71 13.60
C VAL A 243 -2.57 -3.51 12.32
N GLY A 244 -2.60 -2.83 11.17
CA GLY A 244 -2.72 -3.47 9.86
C GLY A 244 -3.00 -2.47 8.74
N GLY A 245 -3.55 -2.94 7.62
CA GLY A 245 -3.88 -2.11 6.45
C GLY A 245 -5.30 -2.35 5.94
N SER A 246 -5.93 -1.29 5.43
CA SER A 246 -7.18 -1.40 4.66
C SER A 246 -6.90 -1.95 3.25
N SER A 247 -7.94 -2.35 2.52
CA SER A 247 -7.78 -2.81 1.13
C SER A 247 -7.38 -1.64 0.22
N GLU A 248 -6.64 -1.92 -0.86
CA GLU A 248 -6.43 -0.97 -1.95
C GLU A 248 -7.73 -0.68 -2.72
N SER A 249 -8.77 -1.53 -2.57
CA SER A 249 -10.09 -1.34 -3.19
C SER A 249 -10.99 -0.43 -2.34
N HIS A 250 -11.43 0.67 -2.95
CA HIS A 250 -12.41 1.59 -2.40
C HIS A 250 -13.76 0.91 -2.15
N SER A 251 -14.22 0.05 -3.06
CA SER A 251 -15.50 -0.64 -2.91
C SER A 251 -15.47 -1.64 -1.75
N ALA A 252 -14.35 -2.36 -1.57
CA ALA A 252 -14.16 -3.23 -0.41
C ALA A 252 -14.21 -2.43 0.89
N ASN A 253 -13.47 -1.31 0.98
CA ASN A 253 -13.45 -0.49 2.19
C ASN A 253 -14.79 0.18 2.49
N THR A 254 -15.55 0.55 1.45
CA THR A 254 -16.91 1.10 1.60
C THR A 254 -17.88 0.05 2.12
N TYR A 255 -17.77 -1.20 1.63
CA TYR A 255 -18.64 -2.29 2.05
C TYR A 255 -18.33 -2.76 3.48
N PHE A 256 -17.05 -2.89 3.81
CA PHE A 256 -16.60 -3.39 5.11
C PHE A 256 -16.34 -2.26 6.11
N SER A 257 -15.21 -1.57 5.97
CA SER A 257 -14.87 -0.38 6.75
C SER A 257 -13.50 0.12 6.28
N HIS A 258 -13.33 1.43 6.10
CA HIS A 258 -12.00 2.01 5.94
C HIS A 258 -11.13 1.82 7.21
N ASN A 259 -11.75 1.61 8.39
CA ASN A 259 -11.06 1.40 9.67
C ASN A 259 -10.82 -0.07 10.02
N MET A 260 -11.05 -0.99 9.08
CA MET A 260 -10.75 -2.41 9.26
C MET A 260 -9.40 -2.75 8.64
N ALA A 261 -8.57 -3.49 9.36
CA ALA A 261 -7.45 -4.20 8.76
C ALA A 261 -7.95 -5.51 8.16
N TYR A 262 -7.50 -5.80 6.95
CA TYR A 262 -7.87 -7.01 6.23
C TYR A 262 -6.87 -8.13 6.57
N GLY A 263 -7.39 -9.33 6.81
CA GLY A 263 -6.68 -10.51 7.30
C GLY A 263 -5.60 -10.97 6.33
N GLY A 264 -5.93 -11.02 5.04
CA GLY A 264 -4.96 -11.35 3.99
C GLY A 264 -3.77 -10.38 3.98
N GLY A 265 -4.04 -9.08 4.11
CA GLY A 265 -3.01 -8.05 4.25
C GLY A 265 -2.18 -8.18 5.53
N GLY A 266 -2.67 -8.90 6.54
CA GLY A 266 -2.03 -9.11 7.82
C GLY A 266 -2.60 -8.22 8.92
N ILE A 267 -2.86 -8.82 10.08
CA ILE A 267 -3.38 -8.13 11.27
C ILE A 267 -2.46 -8.41 12.44
N ALA A 268 -1.98 -7.37 13.12
CA ALA A 268 -1.22 -7.52 14.36
C ALA A 268 -2.02 -6.99 15.56
N ILE A 269 -2.12 -7.84 16.59
CA ILE A 269 -2.89 -7.60 17.81
C ILE A 269 -1.94 -7.75 19.01
N SER A 270 -1.84 -6.72 19.81
CA SER A 270 -1.07 -6.74 21.07
C SER A 270 -1.63 -7.78 22.05
N TYR A 271 -0.80 -8.29 22.96
CA TYR A 271 -1.23 -9.27 23.96
C TYR A 271 -2.46 -8.85 24.79
N PRO A 272 -2.55 -7.62 25.36
CA PRO A 272 -3.71 -7.21 26.16
C PRO A 272 -5.02 -7.13 25.35
N LEU A 273 -4.93 -6.77 24.07
CA LEU A 273 -6.10 -6.80 23.18
C LEU A 273 -6.55 -8.23 22.89
N ALA A 274 -5.61 -9.16 22.66
CA ALA A 274 -5.95 -10.57 22.47
C ALA A 274 -6.61 -11.17 23.71
N GLU A 275 -6.14 -10.83 24.92
CA GLU A 275 -6.75 -11.25 26.19
C GLU A 275 -8.16 -10.69 26.39
N SER A 276 -8.36 -9.40 26.05
CA SER A 276 -9.67 -8.76 26.13
C SER A 276 -10.66 -9.39 25.15
N LEU A 277 -10.23 -9.60 23.90
CA LEU A 277 -11.01 -10.30 22.89
C LEU A 277 -11.33 -11.73 23.33
N PHE A 278 -10.38 -12.43 23.94
CA PHE A 278 -10.57 -13.80 24.42
C PHE A 278 -11.80 -13.96 25.31
N SER A 279 -12.10 -12.94 26.11
CA SER A 279 -13.24 -12.93 27.04
C SER A 279 -14.59 -12.66 26.38
N ILE A 280 -14.63 -12.07 25.18
CA ILE A 280 -15.87 -11.62 24.52
C ILE A 280 -16.12 -12.25 23.15
N HIS A 281 -15.12 -12.92 22.56
CA HIS A 281 -15.09 -13.23 21.13
C HIS A 281 -16.28 -14.10 20.70
N ASP A 282 -16.56 -15.19 21.40
CA ASP A 282 -17.63 -16.12 21.01
C ASP A 282 -19.02 -15.43 21.06
N ASP A 283 -19.29 -14.62 22.09
CA ASP A 283 -20.54 -13.86 22.18
C ASP A 283 -20.63 -12.79 21.07
N CYS A 284 -19.50 -12.19 20.72
CA CYS A 284 -19.40 -11.24 19.61
C CYS A 284 -19.70 -11.90 18.26
N LEU A 285 -19.18 -13.11 17.99
CA LEU A 285 -19.48 -13.85 16.76
C LEU A 285 -20.97 -14.17 16.62
N GLU A 286 -21.63 -14.52 17.72
CA GLU A 286 -23.07 -14.79 17.73
C GLU A 286 -23.88 -13.51 17.47
N ARG A 287 -23.49 -12.36 18.04
CA ARG A 287 -24.10 -11.06 17.74
C ARG A 287 -23.97 -10.67 16.26
N TYR A 288 -22.82 -10.94 15.66
CA TYR A 288 -22.51 -10.58 14.28
C TYR A 288 -22.67 -11.74 13.29
N HIS A 289 -23.62 -12.65 13.55
CA HIS A 289 -23.93 -13.80 12.69
C HIS A 289 -24.21 -13.46 11.20
N LYS A 290 -24.59 -12.21 10.90
CA LYS A 290 -24.92 -11.70 9.55
C LYS A 290 -23.71 -11.16 8.78
N PHE A 291 -22.54 -11.03 9.39
CA PHE A 291 -21.35 -10.46 8.76
C PHE A 291 -20.81 -11.41 7.68
N TYR A 292 -20.00 -10.94 6.75
CA TYR A 292 -19.57 -11.71 5.59
C TYR A 292 -18.44 -12.69 5.93
N GLY A 293 -17.34 -12.21 6.52
CA GLY A 293 -16.07 -12.95 6.65
C GLY A 293 -15.49 -12.99 8.06
N SER A 294 -14.21 -13.30 8.17
CA SER A 294 -13.49 -13.27 9.44
C SER A 294 -13.15 -11.86 9.88
N ASP A 295 -12.71 -11.04 8.94
CA ASP A 295 -12.05 -9.77 9.24
C ASP A 295 -13.04 -8.72 9.70
N ASP A 296 -14.22 -8.69 9.09
CA ASP A 296 -15.31 -7.79 9.47
C ASP A 296 -15.88 -8.15 10.85
N ARG A 297 -15.90 -9.44 11.21
CA ARG A 297 -16.25 -9.90 12.56
C ARG A 297 -15.19 -9.51 13.58
N LEU A 298 -13.92 -9.79 13.30
CA LEU A 298 -12.83 -9.45 14.20
C LEU A 298 -12.78 -7.93 14.44
N HIS A 299 -12.91 -7.13 13.38
CA HIS A 299 -13.01 -5.67 13.47
C HIS A 299 -14.22 -5.22 14.29
N ALA A 300 -15.39 -5.86 14.15
CA ALA A 300 -16.56 -5.54 14.97
C ALA A 300 -16.28 -5.78 16.47
N CYS A 301 -15.69 -6.93 16.82
CA CYS A 301 -15.34 -7.24 18.21
C CYS A 301 -14.30 -6.26 18.78
N ILE A 302 -13.28 -5.90 18.01
CA ILE A 302 -12.28 -4.91 18.40
C ILE A 302 -12.92 -3.53 18.59
N SER A 303 -13.90 -3.19 17.75
CA SER A 303 -14.65 -1.93 17.84
C SER A 303 -15.55 -1.86 19.08
N GLU A 304 -16.14 -2.98 19.52
CA GLU A 304 -16.87 -3.05 20.80
C GLU A 304 -15.96 -2.71 22.00
N LEU A 305 -14.66 -3.05 21.91
CA LEU A 305 -13.65 -2.69 22.91
C LEU A 305 -13.12 -1.24 22.77
N GLY A 306 -13.57 -0.50 21.76
CA GLY A 306 -13.18 0.89 21.53
C GLY A 306 -11.75 1.08 21.03
N VAL A 307 -11.12 0.04 20.45
CA VAL A 307 -9.73 0.11 19.98
C VAL A 307 -9.71 0.45 18.48
N PRO A 308 -9.12 1.58 18.07
CA PRO A 308 -9.06 1.97 16.67
C PRO A 308 -7.94 1.24 15.92
N LEU A 309 -8.09 1.14 14.60
CA LEU A 309 -7.02 0.67 13.72
C LEU A 309 -5.87 1.68 13.64
N SER A 310 -4.67 1.21 13.97
CA SER A 310 -3.41 1.86 13.64
C SER A 310 -2.97 1.44 12.24
N ARG A 311 -3.21 2.30 11.25
CA ARG A 311 -2.94 1.98 9.83
C ARG A 311 -1.45 2.06 9.51
N GLU A 312 -0.94 1.01 8.85
CA GLU A 312 0.43 0.92 8.36
C GLU A 312 0.44 0.68 6.86
N LEU A 313 1.14 1.54 6.11
CA LEU A 313 1.13 1.55 4.64
C LEU A 313 1.82 0.33 3.99
N GLY A 314 2.52 -0.49 4.77
CA GLY A 314 3.22 -1.68 4.28
C GLY A 314 2.42 -2.98 4.34
N PHE A 315 1.21 -2.95 4.91
CA PHE A 315 0.30 -4.09 4.94
C PHE A 315 -0.62 -4.02 3.74
N HIS A 316 -0.55 -5.02 2.86
CA HIS A 316 -1.26 -5.01 1.60
C HIS A 316 -2.21 -6.19 1.45
N GLN A 317 -3.51 -5.91 1.49
CA GLN A 317 -4.56 -6.88 1.16
C GLN A 317 -4.49 -7.29 -0.32
N TRP A 318 -4.10 -6.34 -1.18
CA TRP A 318 -3.72 -6.57 -2.57
C TRP A 318 -4.80 -7.27 -3.41
N ASP A 319 -6.06 -6.86 -3.19
CA ASP A 319 -7.27 -7.34 -3.89
C ASP A 319 -7.33 -6.84 -5.36
N ILE A 320 -6.30 -7.17 -6.13
CA ILE A 320 -6.13 -6.76 -7.52
C ILE A 320 -5.94 -7.97 -8.44
N ARG A 321 -6.14 -7.75 -9.74
CA ARG A 321 -5.89 -8.72 -10.81
C ARG A 321 -5.10 -8.10 -11.95
N GLY A 322 -4.40 -8.96 -12.69
CA GLY A 322 -3.52 -8.56 -13.79
C GLY A 322 -2.14 -8.15 -13.26
N SER A 323 -1.54 -7.12 -13.85
CA SER A 323 -0.17 -6.76 -13.55
C SER A 323 -0.08 -5.85 -12.33
N ALA A 324 0.57 -6.33 -11.26
CA ALA A 324 0.86 -5.54 -10.05
C ALA A 324 1.94 -4.45 -10.24
N HIS A 325 2.41 -4.22 -11.47
CA HIS A 325 3.54 -3.34 -11.76
C HIS A 325 3.36 -1.91 -11.24
N GLY A 326 2.19 -1.32 -11.42
CA GLY A 326 1.88 0.01 -10.90
C GLY A 326 2.13 0.12 -9.41
N LEU A 327 1.58 -0.79 -8.61
CA LEU A 327 1.73 -0.78 -7.15
C LEU A 327 3.17 -1.06 -6.70
N LEU A 328 3.82 -2.09 -7.25
CA LEU A 328 5.19 -2.46 -6.85
C LEU A 328 6.23 -1.41 -7.27
N SER A 329 6.05 -0.76 -8.42
CA SER A 329 6.98 0.26 -8.91
C SER A 329 6.82 1.62 -8.24
N SER A 330 5.65 1.89 -7.64
CA SER A 330 5.30 3.15 -6.98
C SER A 330 5.04 3.01 -5.48
N HIS A 331 5.41 1.87 -4.88
CA HIS A 331 5.20 1.59 -3.46
C HIS A 331 5.62 2.79 -2.59
N PRO A 332 4.80 3.18 -1.60
CA PRO A 332 5.07 4.34 -0.77
C PRO A 332 6.41 4.21 -0.05
N VAL A 333 6.96 5.34 0.41
CA VAL A 333 8.19 5.32 1.23
C VAL A 333 7.83 4.87 2.65
N ALA A 334 7.60 3.58 2.80
CA ALA A 334 7.27 2.87 4.03
C ALA A 334 7.93 1.49 4.02
N PRO A 335 8.20 0.88 5.19
CA PRO A 335 8.63 -0.53 5.24
C PRO A 335 7.55 -1.41 4.62
N PHE A 336 7.88 -2.16 3.56
CA PHE A 336 7.00 -3.20 3.04
C PHE A 336 6.86 -4.32 4.08
N VAL A 337 5.65 -4.68 4.49
CA VAL A 337 5.39 -5.66 5.56
C VAL A 337 4.80 -6.95 5.00
N SER A 338 3.81 -6.86 4.11
CA SER A 338 3.10 -8.04 3.62
C SER A 338 2.42 -7.78 2.29
N ILE A 339 2.24 -8.83 1.49
CA ILE A 339 1.47 -8.83 0.24
C ILE A 339 0.63 -10.10 0.17
N HIS A 340 -0.60 -9.96 -0.32
CA HIS A 340 -1.59 -11.02 -0.34
C HIS A 340 -2.11 -11.30 -1.76
N HIS A 341 -2.84 -12.41 -1.89
CA HIS A 341 -3.35 -12.95 -3.15
C HIS A 341 -2.29 -13.00 -4.26
N VAL A 342 -1.06 -13.40 -3.91
CA VAL A 342 0.08 -13.44 -4.84
C VAL A 342 -0.14 -14.38 -6.03
N GLU A 343 -1.10 -15.31 -5.93
CA GLU A 343 -1.50 -16.20 -7.02
C GLU A 343 -2.55 -15.60 -7.97
N ALA A 344 -3.20 -14.48 -7.61
CA ALA A 344 -4.26 -13.85 -8.40
C ALA A 344 -3.75 -12.79 -9.39
N VAL A 345 -2.44 -12.53 -9.38
CA VAL A 345 -1.77 -11.51 -10.20
C VAL A 345 -0.75 -12.14 -11.15
N ASP A 346 -0.40 -11.40 -12.19
CA ASP A 346 0.65 -11.81 -13.11
C ASP A 346 2.01 -11.92 -12.38
N PRO A 347 2.90 -12.85 -12.77
CA PRO A 347 4.25 -12.92 -12.20
C PRO A 347 4.95 -11.56 -12.22
N PHE A 348 5.59 -11.20 -11.09
CA PHE A 348 6.20 -9.87 -10.93
C PHE A 348 7.34 -9.61 -11.92
N TYR A 349 8.09 -10.66 -12.25
CA TYR A 349 9.22 -10.61 -13.16
C TYR A 349 8.89 -11.34 -14.48
N PRO A 350 9.17 -10.73 -15.65
CA PRO A 350 8.87 -11.36 -16.93
C PRO A 350 9.57 -12.70 -17.12
N GLY A 351 8.84 -13.70 -17.63
CA GLY A 351 9.39 -15.00 -18.01
C GLY A 351 9.61 -16.00 -16.88
N LEU A 352 9.32 -15.62 -15.62
CA LEU A 352 9.42 -16.54 -14.48
C LEU A 352 8.09 -17.25 -14.20
N SER A 353 8.17 -18.45 -13.62
CA SER A 353 7.02 -19.20 -13.12
C SER A 353 6.39 -18.51 -11.89
N SER A 354 5.15 -18.88 -11.54
CA SER A 354 4.44 -18.35 -10.36
C SER A 354 5.19 -18.57 -9.04
N LEU A 355 6.04 -19.60 -8.93
CA LEU A 355 6.83 -19.83 -7.71
C LEU A 355 8.22 -19.19 -7.80
N ASP A 356 8.89 -19.26 -8.95
CA ASP A 356 10.25 -18.72 -9.08
C ASP A 356 10.28 -17.19 -9.03
N ASN A 357 9.22 -16.51 -9.52
CA ASN A 357 9.10 -15.07 -9.34
C ASN A 357 9.00 -14.68 -7.86
N LEU A 358 8.28 -15.45 -7.05
CA LEU A 358 8.15 -15.20 -5.61
C LEU A 358 9.43 -15.55 -4.84
N LYS A 359 10.20 -16.54 -5.31
CA LYS A 359 11.56 -16.80 -4.79
C LYS A 359 12.48 -15.61 -5.02
N LEU A 360 12.48 -15.01 -6.21
CA LEU A 360 13.27 -13.82 -6.49
C LEU A 360 12.79 -12.61 -5.67
N PHE A 361 11.47 -12.42 -5.57
CA PHE A 361 10.86 -11.36 -4.77
C PHE A 361 11.27 -11.46 -3.29
N THR A 362 11.12 -12.64 -2.69
CA THR A 362 11.50 -12.87 -1.29
C THR A 362 13.00 -12.89 -1.06
N LYS A 363 13.81 -13.27 -2.06
CA LYS A 363 15.27 -13.12 -2.03
C LYS A 363 15.66 -11.66 -1.91
N ALA A 364 15.12 -10.78 -2.75
CA ALA A 364 15.38 -9.34 -2.71
C ALA A 364 14.94 -8.73 -1.37
N MET A 365 13.74 -9.10 -0.91
CA MET A 365 13.23 -8.72 0.39
C MET A 365 14.16 -9.12 1.55
N LYS A 366 14.76 -10.32 1.53
CA LYS A 366 15.68 -10.77 2.58
C LYS A 366 17.06 -10.11 2.54
N VAL A 367 17.55 -9.74 1.35
CA VAL A 367 18.88 -9.12 1.22
C VAL A 367 18.87 -7.69 1.74
N ASP A 368 17.79 -6.93 1.55
CA ASP A 368 17.66 -5.57 2.05
C ASP A 368 16.23 -5.26 2.53
N PRO A 369 15.82 -5.78 3.70
CA PRO A 369 14.42 -5.71 4.13
C PRO A 369 13.88 -4.28 4.20
N MET A 370 14.64 -3.37 4.83
CA MET A 370 14.17 -2.00 5.05
C MET A 370 14.06 -1.22 3.75
N SER A 371 14.95 -1.45 2.78
CA SER A 371 15.01 -0.71 1.52
C SER A 371 14.18 -1.37 0.41
N PHE A 372 13.70 -2.59 0.61
CA PHE A 372 12.90 -3.33 -0.36
C PHE A 372 11.64 -2.55 -0.80
N LEU A 373 11.42 -2.47 -2.11
CA LEU A 373 10.39 -1.67 -2.80
C LEU A 373 10.45 -0.16 -2.51
N GLN A 374 11.44 0.33 -1.76
CA GLN A 374 11.60 1.75 -1.61
C GLN A 374 11.98 2.38 -2.94
N ARG A 375 11.24 3.42 -3.28
CA ARG A 375 11.46 4.16 -4.51
C ARG A 375 12.53 5.23 -4.34
N SER A 376 13.36 5.37 -5.38
CA SER A 376 14.30 6.48 -5.56
C SER A 376 14.10 7.08 -6.95
N ILE A 377 14.10 8.41 -7.03
CA ILE A 377 13.94 9.17 -8.27
C ILE A 377 15.24 9.89 -8.56
N CYS A 378 15.73 9.75 -9.80
CA CYS A 378 16.96 10.38 -10.24
C CYS A 378 16.78 10.99 -11.63
N TYR A 379 17.52 12.05 -11.92
CA TYR A 379 17.41 12.81 -13.16
C TYR A 379 18.76 12.88 -13.85
N ASP A 380 18.77 12.55 -15.14
CA ASP A 380 19.87 12.89 -16.04
C ASP A 380 19.44 14.12 -16.84
N HIS A 381 20.03 15.27 -16.52
CA HIS A 381 19.72 16.51 -17.20
C HIS A 381 20.33 16.58 -18.61
N ALA A 382 21.46 15.90 -18.86
CA ALA A 382 22.14 15.92 -20.15
C ALA A 382 21.36 15.11 -21.19
N GLY A 383 20.96 13.89 -20.83
CA GLY A 383 20.10 13.04 -21.67
C GLY A 383 18.60 13.35 -21.56
N SER A 384 18.19 14.26 -20.67
CA SER A 384 16.80 14.56 -20.35
C SER A 384 16.02 13.30 -19.96
N LEU A 385 16.56 12.51 -19.04
CA LEU A 385 15.96 11.26 -18.58
C LEU A 385 15.53 11.36 -17.13
N SER A 386 14.46 10.63 -16.78
CA SER A 386 14.11 10.35 -15.38
C SER A 386 14.22 8.87 -15.10
N PHE A 387 14.84 8.54 -13.98
CA PHE A 387 14.95 7.20 -13.44
C PHE A 387 14.01 7.10 -12.24
N SER A 388 13.16 6.08 -12.22
CA SER A 388 12.41 5.67 -11.04
C SER A 388 12.81 4.25 -10.68
N VAL A 389 13.55 4.11 -9.58
CA VAL A 389 14.12 2.84 -9.11
C VAL A 389 13.31 2.34 -7.93
N SER A 390 12.63 1.20 -8.09
CA SER A 390 12.03 0.43 -6.99
C SER A 390 12.99 -0.71 -6.64
N LEU A 391 13.66 -0.58 -5.49
CA LEU A 391 14.74 -1.48 -5.07
C LEU A 391 14.22 -2.91 -4.89
N GLY A 392 14.88 -3.85 -5.55
CA GLY A 392 14.49 -5.25 -5.53
C GLY A 392 13.33 -5.59 -6.46
N TYR A 393 12.89 -4.66 -7.33
CA TYR A 393 11.81 -4.93 -8.29
C TYR A 393 12.11 -4.41 -9.72
N THR A 394 12.10 -3.10 -9.94
CA THR A 394 12.18 -2.53 -11.30
C THR A 394 12.82 -1.15 -11.35
N ILE A 395 13.46 -0.84 -12.48
CA ILE A 395 13.92 0.49 -12.87
C ILE A 395 13.13 0.94 -14.09
N GLN A 396 12.51 2.11 -13.99
CA GLN A 396 11.81 2.76 -15.09
C GLN A 396 12.64 3.94 -15.58
N VAL A 397 13.00 3.94 -16.87
CA VAL A 397 13.77 5.02 -17.51
C VAL A 397 12.87 5.77 -18.49
N PHE A 398 12.48 6.99 -18.12
CA PHE A 398 11.56 7.83 -18.89
C PHE A 398 12.30 8.73 -19.89
N PRO A 399 11.78 8.87 -21.13
CA PRO A 399 12.30 9.78 -22.14
C PRO A 399 11.82 11.22 -21.88
N GLY A 400 12.32 11.83 -20.80
CA GLY A 400 11.98 13.18 -20.37
C GLY A 400 12.07 13.36 -18.86
N ILE A 401 12.09 14.61 -18.41
CA ILE A 401 11.95 14.97 -17.00
C ILE A 401 10.49 14.79 -16.56
N VAL A 402 10.25 13.85 -15.64
CA VAL A 402 8.94 13.52 -15.08
C VAL A 402 8.88 14.00 -13.63
N PRO A 403 7.84 14.77 -13.24
CA PRO A 403 7.77 15.32 -11.90
C PRO A 403 7.49 14.21 -10.85
N PRO A 404 8.00 14.36 -9.61
CA PRO A 404 7.86 13.32 -8.57
C PRO A 404 6.44 12.85 -8.30
N TRP A 405 5.47 13.78 -8.22
CA TRP A 405 4.06 13.45 -7.97
C TRP A 405 3.44 12.53 -9.03
N MET A 406 3.96 12.53 -10.26
CA MET A 406 3.52 11.61 -11.30
C MET A 406 4.14 10.22 -11.12
N LEU A 407 5.39 10.17 -10.66
CA LEU A 407 6.10 8.92 -10.37
C LEU A 407 5.62 8.27 -9.06
N GLU A 408 5.03 9.06 -8.15
CA GLU A 408 4.39 8.61 -6.90
C GLU A 408 3.06 7.92 -7.14
N ARG A 409 2.36 8.28 -8.21
CA ARG A 409 1.06 7.70 -8.55
C ARG A 409 1.24 6.34 -9.20
N SER A 410 0.50 5.36 -8.69
CA SER A 410 0.44 4.02 -9.24
C SER A 410 -0.16 4.04 -10.64
N GLU A 411 0.59 3.55 -11.62
CA GLU A 411 0.06 3.35 -12.97
C GLU A 411 -1.00 2.26 -12.95
N MET A 412 -2.18 2.51 -13.52
CA MET A 412 -3.24 1.50 -13.59
C MET A 412 -2.87 0.38 -14.58
N THR A 413 -2.11 -0.60 -14.08
CA THR A 413 -1.74 -1.84 -14.79
C THR A 413 -2.56 -3.05 -14.31
N TYR A 414 -3.50 -2.80 -13.40
CA TYR A 414 -4.30 -3.79 -12.68
C TYR A 414 -5.76 -3.37 -12.61
N SER A 415 -6.64 -4.34 -12.34
CA SER A 415 -8.06 -4.13 -12.03
C SER A 415 -8.34 -4.56 -10.59
N ALA A 416 -9.39 -4.05 -9.98
CA ALA A 416 -9.80 -4.49 -8.65
C ALA A 416 -10.38 -5.91 -8.69
N TRP A 417 -10.55 -6.52 -7.51
CA TRP A 417 -11.13 -7.86 -7.38
C TRP A 417 -12.55 -7.99 -7.97
N ASN A 418 -13.33 -6.91 -7.98
CA ASN A 418 -14.63 -6.85 -8.65
C ASN A 418 -14.54 -6.65 -10.18
N LYS A 419 -13.32 -6.67 -10.74
CA LYS A 419 -12.97 -6.44 -12.16
C LYS A 419 -13.18 -5.01 -12.66
N ILE A 420 -13.49 -4.06 -11.76
CA ILE A 420 -13.57 -2.66 -12.12
C ILE A 420 -12.16 -2.12 -12.37
N HIS A 421 -12.02 -1.38 -13.46
CA HIS A 421 -10.76 -0.77 -13.89
C HIS A 421 -10.98 0.74 -14.06
N ASN A 422 -11.24 1.41 -12.92
CA ASN A 422 -11.45 2.85 -12.83
C ASN A 422 -10.63 3.42 -11.68
N ARG A 423 -10.23 4.69 -11.77
CA ARG A 423 -9.43 5.37 -10.74
C ARG A 423 -10.14 5.46 -9.39
N ASN A 424 -11.45 5.68 -9.41
CA ASN A 424 -12.26 5.81 -8.19
C ASN A 424 -12.51 4.47 -7.48
N GLU A 425 -12.09 3.35 -8.07
CA GLU A 425 -12.17 2.04 -7.43
C GLU A 425 -11.02 1.82 -6.44
N PHE A 426 -9.98 2.66 -6.44
CA PHE A 426 -8.80 2.45 -5.62
C PHE A 426 -8.65 3.54 -4.55
N ASP A 427 -8.41 3.14 -3.30
CA ASP A 427 -8.12 4.01 -2.15
C ASP A 427 -6.64 4.42 -2.10
N LEU A 428 -6.07 4.69 -3.27
CA LEU A 428 -4.70 5.17 -3.43
C LEU A 428 -4.57 6.06 -4.65
N ASP A 429 -3.48 6.81 -4.68
CA ASP A 429 -3.16 7.73 -5.75
C ASP A 429 -2.81 6.97 -7.05
N THR A 430 -3.74 6.95 -8.00
CA THR A 430 -3.58 6.27 -9.29
C THR A 430 -3.40 7.24 -10.47
N ARG A 431 -2.79 6.76 -11.55
CA ARG A 431 -2.68 7.45 -12.83
C ARG A 431 -2.94 6.52 -14.01
N ASP A 432 -3.43 7.10 -15.10
CA ASP A 432 -3.61 6.35 -16.35
C ASP A 432 -2.25 5.97 -16.97
N PRO A 433 -2.18 4.82 -17.66
CA PRO A 433 -1.01 4.45 -18.45
C PRO A 433 -0.69 5.45 -19.55
N PHE A 434 0.58 5.47 -19.98
CA PHE A 434 0.99 6.34 -21.09
C PHE A 434 0.30 5.92 -22.41
N LYS A 435 -0.52 6.85 -22.95
CA LYS A 435 -1.19 6.71 -24.24
C LYS A 435 -0.19 6.65 -25.41
N SER A 436 0.82 7.52 -25.38
CA SER A 436 1.88 7.54 -26.40
C SER A 436 2.96 6.52 -26.09
N VAL A 437 3.28 5.68 -27.08
CA VAL A 437 4.40 4.72 -26.99
C VAL A 437 5.74 5.44 -26.79
N CYS A 438 5.88 6.67 -27.31
CA CYS A 438 7.13 7.43 -27.21
C CYS A 438 7.38 7.99 -25.82
N LYS A 439 6.35 8.11 -24.97
CA LYS A 439 6.48 8.58 -23.57
C LYS A 439 6.63 7.44 -22.57
N ARG A 440 6.51 6.18 -23.01
CA ARG A 440 6.63 5.03 -22.13
C ARG A 440 8.07 4.86 -21.63
N PRO A 441 8.25 4.51 -20.35
CA PRO A 441 9.57 4.19 -19.84
C PRO A 441 10.10 2.91 -20.49
N VAL A 442 11.42 2.81 -20.58
CA VAL A 442 12.10 1.51 -20.72
C VAL A 442 12.14 0.87 -19.34
N LEU A 443 11.78 -0.41 -19.27
CA LEU A 443 11.72 -1.17 -18.03
C LEU A 443 12.93 -2.08 -17.91
N PHE A 444 13.56 -2.08 -16.75
CA PHE A 444 14.53 -3.09 -16.33
C PHE A 444 13.98 -3.78 -15.10
N PHE A 445 13.93 -5.12 -15.10
CA PHE A 445 13.47 -5.90 -13.96
C PHE A 445 14.64 -6.53 -13.25
N LEU A 446 14.52 -6.70 -11.93
CA LEU A 446 15.53 -7.42 -11.15
C LEU A 446 15.75 -8.81 -11.75
N GLU A 447 16.99 -9.15 -12.00
CA GLU A 447 17.44 -10.50 -12.35
C GLU A 447 18.05 -11.18 -11.12
N ASP A 448 18.92 -10.47 -10.42
CA ASP A 448 19.60 -10.99 -9.24
C ASP A 448 19.98 -9.89 -8.24
N VAL A 449 20.13 -10.29 -6.98
CA VAL A 449 20.56 -9.44 -5.88
C VAL A 449 21.47 -10.20 -4.93
N LYS A 450 22.62 -9.60 -4.60
CA LYS A 450 23.63 -10.19 -3.72
C LYS A 450 24.14 -9.14 -2.74
N ARG A 451 24.56 -9.60 -1.55
CA ARG A 451 25.29 -8.75 -0.61
C ARG A 451 26.77 -8.73 -1.01
N GLN A 452 27.34 -7.54 -1.12
CA GLN A 452 28.74 -7.27 -1.48
C GLN A 452 29.36 -6.40 -0.40
N GLY A 453 30.02 -7.02 0.59
CA GLY A 453 30.53 -6.30 1.76
C GLY A 453 29.41 -5.62 2.55
N ASN A 454 29.51 -4.29 2.71
CA ASN A 454 28.51 -3.46 3.39
C ASN A 454 27.39 -2.95 2.48
N THR A 455 27.41 -3.30 1.20
CA THR A 455 26.42 -2.86 0.20
C THR A 455 25.65 -4.03 -0.38
N ASN A 456 24.53 -3.74 -1.00
CA ASN A 456 23.74 -4.70 -1.77
C ASN A 456 23.88 -4.35 -3.25
N LEU A 457 24.24 -5.33 -4.08
CA LEU A 457 24.33 -5.18 -5.53
C LEU A 457 23.13 -5.86 -6.17
N GLY A 458 22.28 -5.08 -6.84
CA GLY A 458 21.18 -5.58 -7.67
C GLY A 458 21.50 -5.43 -9.15
N THR A 459 21.28 -6.50 -9.93
CA THR A 459 21.38 -6.48 -11.39
C THR A 459 19.98 -6.47 -11.98
N TYR A 460 19.70 -5.51 -12.86
CA TYR A 460 18.41 -5.32 -13.50
C TYR A 460 18.57 -5.44 -15.01
N VAL A 461 17.80 -6.32 -15.65
CA VAL A 461 17.90 -6.61 -17.08
C VAL A 461 16.73 -5.98 -17.83
N ARG A 462 17.03 -5.44 -19.01
CA ARG A 462 16.04 -4.80 -19.89
C ARG A 462 14.93 -5.78 -20.26
N ALA A 463 13.69 -5.38 -20.03
CA ALA A 463 12.53 -6.11 -20.54
C ALA A 463 12.42 -5.93 -22.05
N ARG A 464 12.31 -7.02 -22.80
CA ARG A 464 11.92 -6.99 -24.22
C ARG A 464 10.39 -6.95 -24.29
N VAL A 465 9.81 -5.77 -24.45
CA VAL A 465 8.34 -5.60 -24.45
C VAL A 465 7.84 -5.53 -25.90
N LYS A 466 6.68 -6.13 -26.19
CA LYS A 466 6.04 -6.10 -27.53
C LYS A 466 5.88 -4.69 -28.15
N GLY A 467 6.01 -3.63 -27.34
CA GLY A 467 5.95 -2.23 -27.76
C GLY A 467 7.23 -1.68 -28.39
N ASP A 468 8.38 -2.36 -28.23
CA ASP A 468 9.68 -1.83 -28.68
C ASP A 468 9.77 -1.72 -30.21
N LEU A 469 9.19 -2.69 -30.95
CA LEU A 469 9.06 -2.59 -32.41
C LEU A 469 8.20 -1.41 -32.84
N LYS A 470 7.07 -1.16 -32.13
CA LYS A 470 6.20 -0.01 -32.42
C LYS A 470 6.90 1.30 -32.10
N ARG A 471 7.72 1.34 -31.03
CA ARG A 471 8.50 2.52 -30.66
C ARG A 471 9.48 2.90 -31.76
N ASN A 472 10.24 1.92 -32.25
CA ASN A 472 11.20 2.13 -33.34
C ASN A 472 10.53 2.63 -34.63
N PHE A 473 9.28 2.24 -34.86
CA PHE A 473 8.53 2.66 -36.05
C PHE A 473 7.74 3.96 -35.90
N PHE A 474 7.25 4.33 -34.70
CA PHE A 474 6.38 5.51 -34.53
C PHE A 474 7.07 6.70 -33.87
N CYS A 475 8.24 6.52 -33.27
CA CYS A 475 8.97 7.56 -32.55
C CYS A 475 10.18 8.04 -33.38
N PHE A 476 9.91 8.55 -34.59
CA PHE A 476 10.92 8.92 -35.60
C PHE A 476 11.93 10.00 -35.17
N THR A 477 11.70 10.68 -34.05
CA THR A 477 12.61 11.73 -33.51
C THR A 477 13.17 11.42 -32.13
N HIS A 478 12.78 10.29 -31.52
CA HIS A 478 13.21 9.91 -30.17
C HIS A 478 13.51 8.42 -30.11
N SER A 479 14.79 8.06 -30.17
CA SER A 479 15.26 6.74 -29.82
C SER A 479 14.79 6.36 -28.41
N ALA A 480 14.62 5.06 -28.17
CA ALA A 480 14.35 4.58 -26.80
C ALA A 480 15.48 5.05 -25.88
N PRO A 481 15.18 5.49 -24.64
CA PRO A 481 16.21 5.76 -23.65
C PRO A 481 17.21 4.61 -23.56
N LEU A 482 18.49 4.98 -23.58
CA LEU A 482 19.62 4.06 -23.41
C LEU A 482 19.57 2.87 -24.39
N PRO A 483 19.48 3.04 -25.71
CA PRO A 483 19.09 1.95 -26.63
C PRO A 483 20.02 0.72 -26.62
N TYR A 484 21.27 0.89 -26.18
CA TYR A 484 22.30 -0.16 -26.12
C TYR A 484 22.51 -0.75 -24.72
N VAL A 485 21.89 -0.20 -23.67
CA VAL A 485 22.09 -0.68 -22.30
C VAL A 485 21.22 -1.91 -22.05
N GLU A 486 21.84 -3.08 -21.89
CA GLU A 486 21.11 -4.34 -21.66
C GLU A 486 20.82 -4.57 -20.18
N SER A 487 21.69 -4.07 -19.29
CA SER A 487 21.55 -4.20 -17.85
C SER A 487 21.98 -2.96 -17.09
N ILE A 488 21.38 -2.77 -15.91
CA ILE A 488 21.73 -1.72 -14.96
C ILE A 488 22.09 -2.38 -13.63
N GLN A 489 23.23 -2.02 -13.08
CA GLN A 489 23.62 -2.39 -11.72
C GLN A 489 23.26 -1.28 -10.74
N VAL A 490 22.71 -1.65 -9.59
CA VAL A 490 22.37 -0.72 -8.51
C VAL A 490 23.10 -1.14 -7.25
N LEU A 491 23.88 -0.21 -6.70
CA LEU A 491 24.48 -0.35 -5.38
C LEU A 491 23.59 0.33 -4.34
N GLY A 492 23.03 -0.48 -3.45
CA GLY A 492 22.20 -0.05 -2.32
C GLY A 492 22.99 -0.08 -1.01
N TYR A 493 22.92 1.01 -0.25
CA TYR A 493 23.48 1.10 1.09
C TYR A 493 22.38 0.85 2.14
N PRO A 494 22.58 -0.06 3.10
CA PRO A 494 21.58 -0.34 4.12
C PRO A 494 21.16 0.92 4.91
N LEU A 495 19.86 1.06 5.13
CA LEU A 495 19.30 2.17 5.91
C LEU A 495 19.66 2.05 7.40
N LYS A 496 19.83 3.19 8.08
CA LYS A 496 19.99 3.22 9.55
C LYS A 496 18.66 2.83 10.22
N LYS A 497 18.73 2.13 11.36
CA LYS A 497 17.55 1.59 12.09
C LYS A 497 16.40 2.58 12.31
N ASN A 498 16.67 3.89 12.45
CA ASN A 498 15.68 4.92 12.76
C ASN A 498 15.25 5.78 11.55
N TRP A 499 15.55 5.37 10.31
CA TRP A 499 15.28 6.21 9.13
C TRP A 499 13.80 6.65 9.03
N HIS A 500 12.87 5.80 9.45
CA HIS A 500 11.43 6.05 9.42
C HIS A 500 10.95 6.97 10.56
N LEU A 501 11.70 7.08 11.67
CA LEU A 501 11.42 8.03 12.76
C LEU A 501 11.85 9.45 12.41
N HIS A 502 12.78 9.61 11.45
CA HIS A 502 13.24 10.93 10.98
C HIS A 502 12.30 11.60 9.97
N LEU A 503 11.18 10.95 9.58
CA LEU A 503 10.15 11.57 8.74
C LEU A 503 9.45 12.76 9.43
N VAL A 504 9.43 12.81 10.77
CA VAL A 504 8.81 13.91 11.53
C VAL A 504 9.67 15.18 11.58
N TYR A 505 11.00 15.05 11.41
CA TYR A 505 11.95 16.19 11.56
C TYR A 505 12.68 16.59 10.27
N SER A 506 12.61 15.80 9.20
CA SER A 506 13.35 16.04 7.96
C SER A 506 12.46 16.43 6.77
N LEU A 507 11.42 17.25 7.01
CA LEU A 507 10.63 17.89 5.95
C LEU A 507 11.43 18.91 5.11
N VAL A 508 12.72 19.09 5.38
CA VAL A 508 13.61 20.00 4.64
C VAL A 508 14.93 19.27 4.34
N LYS A 509 15.14 18.94 3.06
CA LYS A 509 16.33 18.29 2.43
C LYS A 509 16.24 16.78 2.15
N LEU A 510 15.40 16.40 1.18
CA LEU A 510 15.56 15.18 0.39
C LEU A 510 15.86 15.57 -1.06
N TRP A 511 17.10 15.96 -1.33
CA TRP A 511 17.65 15.94 -2.69
C TRP A 511 18.52 14.68 -2.78
N ARG A 512 18.01 13.64 -3.45
CA ARG A 512 18.73 12.37 -3.68
C ARG A 512 19.52 12.50 -4.99
N HIS A 513 20.83 12.29 -4.94
CA HIS A 513 21.67 12.19 -6.13
C HIS A 513 21.87 10.71 -6.48
N CYS A 514 21.54 10.31 -7.72
CA CYS A 514 22.16 9.12 -8.32
C CYS A 514 23.36 9.60 -9.13
N PHE A 515 24.46 8.86 -9.04
CA PHE A 515 25.59 9.01 -9.96
C PHE A 515 25.44 7.98 -11.08
N LEU A 516 25.70 8.42 -12.31
CA LEU A 516 25.69 7.62 -13.53
C LEU A 516 27.14 7.42 -13.97
N GLU A 517 27.57 6.18 -14.08
CA GLU A 517 28.84 5.80 -14.70
C GLU A 517 28.52 4.93 -15.92
N GLU A 518 28.88 5.40 -17.12
CA GLU A 518 28.58 4.73 -18.39
C GLU A 518 29.72 3.78 -18.78
N GLY A 519 29.40 2.50 -18.94
CA GLY A 519 30.20 1.52 -19.68
C GLY A 519 29.50 1.11 -20.98
N LEU A 520 30.26 0.57 -21.94
CA LEU A 520 29.80 0.25 -23.32
C LEU A 520 28.49 -0.58 -23.43
N LEU A 521 28.10 -1.34 -22.39
CA LEU A 521 26.86 -2.15 -22.34
C LEU A 521 26.15 -2.10 -20.97
N GLN A 522 26.68 -1.34 -20.02
CA GLN A 522 26.32 -1.45 -18.61
C GLN A 522 26.34 -0.08 -17.93
N LEU A 523 25.30 0.18 -17.14
CA LEU A 523 25.16 1.42 -16.35
C LEU A 523 25.22 1.07 -14.86
N VAL A 524 26.02 1.81 -14.09
CA VAL A 524 26.05 1.69 -12.62
C VAL A 524 25.32 2.88 -12.00
N LEU A 525 24.32 2.59 -11.17
CA LEU A 525 23.59 3.57 -10.38
C LEU A 525 23.98 3.44 -8.91
N TYR A 526 24.47 4.53 -8.33
CA TYR A 526 24.74 4.64 -6.90
C TYR A 526 23.53 5.26 -6.20
N ILE A 527 22.87 4.53 -5.29
CA ILE A 527 21.74 5.05 -4.52
C ILE A 527 22.14 5.19 -3.05
N VAL A 528 22.38 6.43 -2.64
CA VAL A 528 22.63 6.78 -1.23
C VAL A 528 21.36 7.38 -0.63
N GLN A 529 20.68 6.65 0.27
CA GLN A 529 19.42 7.11 0.87
C GLN A 529 19.58 8.09 2.04
N HIS A 530 20.80 8.33 2.54
CA HIS A 530 21.05 9.29 3.64
C HIS A 530 22.31 10.14 3.40
N HIS A 531 22.10 11.45 3.21
CA HIS A 531 23.10 12.54 3.19
C HIS A 531 24.18 12.50 2.09
N CYS A 532 24.26 13.61 1.32
CA CYS A 532 25.26 13.88 0.30
C CYS A 532 26.67 14.11 0.87
N PHE A 533 27.69 13.60 0.16
CA PHE A 533 28.89 14.32 -0.30
C PHE A 533 29.60 13.46 -1.38
N GLY A 534 30.04 14.04 -2.50
CA GLY A 534 31.02 13.39 -3.39
C GLY A 534 30.90 13.75 -4.86
N PHE A 535 32.03 14.11 -5.47
CA PHE A 535 32.22 14.69 -6.80
C PHE A 535 32.13 13.69 -7.96
N LEU A 536 31.84 14.21 -9.17
CA LEU A 536 32.23 13.55 -10.41
C LEU A 536 33.75 13.31 -10.40
N LEU A 537 34.17 12.05 -10.46
CA LEU A 537 35.45 11.67 -11.05
C LEU A 537 35.12 10.94 -12.35
N ALA A 538 35.10 11.70 -13.45
CA ALA A 538 35.28 11.12 -14.76
C ALA A 538 36.76 10.75 -14.85
N THR A 539 37.10 9.47 -14.69
CA THR A 539 38.37 8.95 -15.18
C THR A 539 38.14 8.48 -16.60
N GLU A 540 38.57 9.31 -17.56
CA GLU A 540 38.87 8.86 -18.92
C GLU A 540 39.90 7.72 -18.82
N VAL A 541 39.56 6.55 -19.33
CA VAL A 541 40.53 5.50 -19.66
C VAL A 541 40.68 5.54 -21.18
N TYR A 542 41.85 5.99 -21.63
CA TYR A 542 42.30 6.00 -23.02
C TYR A 542 42.35 4.60 -23.64
#